data_AF-A0A921BG86-F1
#
_entry.id   AF-A0A921BG86-F1
#
_cell.length_a   1.000
_cell.length_b   1.000
_cell.length_c   1.000
_cell.angle_alpha   90.00
_cell.angle_beta   90.00
_cell.angle_gamma   90.00
#
_symmetry.space_group_name_H-M   'P 1'
#
loop_
_entity.id
_entity.type
_entity.pdbx_description
1 polymer ?
#
loop_
_entity_poly.entity_id
_entity_poly.type
_entity_poly.pdbx_seq_one_letter_code
_entity_poly.pdbx_strand_id
1 'polypeptide(L)' 'MFAQRSFIDYGVISTGATDYPPGPYEPLMGIQACVTRTDSNGNLWGGSQRISVEEALKLYTLQGAYASFEEDLKGS' A
#
# COMPACT_ATOMS: atom_id res chain seq x y z
N MET A 1 -8.82 -5.68 -2.26
CA MET A 1 -7.77 -5.30 -1.29
C MET A 1 -6.81 -6.48 -1.15
N PHE A 2 -5.51 -6.29 -1.38
CA PHE A 2 -4.54 -7.39 -1.52
C PHE A 2 -4.04 -7.96 -0.17
N ALA A 3 -3.29 -9.07 -0.22
CA ALA A 3 -2.75 -9.77 0.94
C ALA A 3 -1.42 -9.16 1.42
N GLN A 4 -1.44 -7.88 1.81
CA GLN A 4 -0.23 -7.10 2.12
C GLN A 4 0.61 -7.69 3.25
N ARG A 5 -0.02 -8.08 4.37
CA ARG A 5 0.69 -8.68 5.50
C ARG A 5 1.41 -9.96 5.08
N SER A 6 0.71 -10.83 4.36
CA SER A 6 1.30 -12.06 3.83
C SER A 6 2.47 -11.77 2.88
N PHE A 7 2.34 -10.82 1.95
CA PHE A 7 3.44 -10.46 1.05
C PHE A 7 4.69 -10.04 1.82
N ILE A 8 4.55 -9.15 2.80
CA ILE A 8 5.68 -8.70 3.63
C ILE A 8 6.26 -9.87 4.44
N ASP A 9 5.43 -10.72 5.05
CA ASP A 9 5.88 -11.88 5.83
C ASP A 9 6.68 -12.90 5.01
N TYR A 10 6.35 -13.04 3.72
CA TYR A 10 7.07 -13.91 2.78
C TYR A 10 8.22 -13.20 2.06
N GLY A 11 8.56 -11.95 2.42
CA GLY A 11 9.66 -11.20 1.79
C GLY A 11 9.37 -10.73 0.37
N VAL A 12 8.10 -10.72 -0.06
CA VAL A 12 7.68 -10.15 -1.34
C VAL A 12 7.64 -8.64 -1.22
N ILE A 13 8.40 -7.95 -2.08
CA ILE A 13 8.35 -6.49 -2.20
C ILE A 13 7.02 -6.12 -2.85
N SER A 14 6.10 -5.54 -2.08
CA SER A 14 4.76 -5.17 -2.52
C SER A 14 4.63 -3.67 -2.67
N THR A 15 4.04 -3.23 -3.79
CA THR A 15 3.90 -1.81 -4.10
C THR A 15 2.45 -1.35 -4.04
N GLY A 16 2.26 -0.07 -3.76
CA GLY A 16 0.96 0.60 -3.77
C GLY A 16 0.84 1.55 -4.94
N ALA A 17 -0.36 1.61 -5.50
CA ALA A 17 -0.77 2.63 -6.46
C ALA A 17 -2.22 3.03 -6.19
N THR A 18 -2.64 4.15 -6.77
CA THR A 18 -4.03 4.61 -6.70
C THR A 18 -4.89 4.06 -7.83
N ASP A 19 -4.24 3.57 -8.90
CA ASP A 19 -4.91 3.17 -10.15
C ASP A 19 -5.80 4.30 -10.70
N TYR A 20 -5.33 5.54 -10.62
CA TYR A 20 -5.99 6.68 -11.25
C TYR A 20 -5.82 6.60 -12.79
N PRO A 21 -6.86 6.91 -13.61
CA PRO A 21 -8.16 7.49 -13.26
C PRO A 21 -9.31 6.56 -12.83
N PRO A 22 -9.26 5.21 -12.96
CA PRO A 22 -10.31 4.36 -12.38
C PRO A 22 -10.58 4.59 -10.88
N GLY A 23 -9.53 4.87 -10.10
CA GLY A 23 -9.59 5.20 -8.68
C GLY A 23 -9.33 6.69 -8.35
N PRO A 24 -9.58 7.11 -7.09
CA PRO A 24 -9.23 8.45 -6.59
C PRO A 24 -7.71 8.66 -6.62
N TYR A 25 -7.24 9.90 -6.84
CA TYR A 25 -5.80 10.17 -6.99
C TYR A 25 -5.07 10.32 -5.66
N GLU A 26 -5.79 10.42 -4.54
CA GLU A 26 -5.26 10.71 -3.21
C GLU A 26 -4.55 9.49 -2.59
N PRO A 27 -3.20 9.43 -2.53
CA PRO A 27 -2.48 8.25 -2.05
C PRO A 27 -2.74 7.97 -0.55
N LEU A 28 -3.07 9.01 0.22
CA LEU A 28 -3.40 8.87 1.64
C LEU A 28 -4.64 7.99 1.87
N MET A 29 -5.59 7.93 0.92
CA MET A 29 -6.72 7.00 1.00
C MET A 29 -6.26 5.54 0.88
N GLY A 30 -5.31 5.26 -0.01
CA GLY A 30 -4.72 3.92 -0.16
C GLY A 30 -3.92 3.49 1.07
N ILE A 31 -3.13 4.41 1.64
CA ILE A 31 -2.39 4.19 2.90
C ILE A 31 -3.38 3.91 4.04
N GLN A 32 -4.41 4.73 4.20
CA GLN A 32 -5.46 4.52 5.21
C GLN A 32 -6.09 3.14 5.04
N ALA A 33 -6.47 2.77 3.82
CA ALA A 33 -7.10 1.48 3.52
C ALA A 33 -6.18 0.30 3.85
N CYS A 34 -4.87 0.41 3.67
CA CYS A 34 -3.92 -0.64 4.08
C CYS A 34 -3.87 -0.85 5.60
N VAL A 35 -3.97 0.25 6.36
CA VAL A 35 -3.86 0.24 7.83
C VAL A 35 -5.17 -0.13 8.50
N THR A 36 -6.28 0.45 8.06
CA THR A 36 -7.60 0.23 8.67
C THR A 36 -8.28 -1.00 8.10
N ARG A 37 -8.04 -1.31 6.83
CA ARG A 37 -8.75 -2.32 6.03
C ARG A 37 -10.24 -2.05 5.92
N THR A 38 -10.64 -0.78 6.00
CA THR A 38 -12.05 -0.37 5.94
C THR A 38 -12.38 0.29 4.62
N ASP A 39 -13.53 -0.03 4.03
CA ASP A 39 -14.06 0.72 2.88
C ASP A 39 -14.73 2.04 3.31
N SER A 40 -15.24 2.81 2.34
CA SER A 40 -15.92 4.09 2.57
C SER A 40 -17.23 3.97 3.36
N ASN A 41 -17.82 2.77 3.42
CA ASN A 41 -19.01 2.48 4.22
C ASN A 41 -18.65 1.96 5.63
N GLY A 42 -17.35 1.84 5.95
CA GLY A 42 -16.85 1.35 7.22
C GLY A 42 -16.77 -0.18 7.33
N ASN A 43 -17.00 -0.93 6.25
CA ASN A 43 -16.91 -2.39 6.29
C ASN A 43 -15.44 -2.82 6.37
N LEU A 44 -15.15 -3.79 7.24
CA LEU A 44 -13.81 -4.37 7.40
C LEU A 44 -13.55 -5.49 6.38
N TRP A 45 -12.47 -5.38 5.62
CA TRP A 45 -12.09 -6.33 4.57
C TRP A 45 -10.74 -6.98 4.85
N GLY A 46 -10.73 -8.26 5.23
CA GLY A 46 -9.51 -9.04 5.44
C GLY A 46 -8.60 -8.40 6.50
N GLY A 47 -9.14 -8.14 7.70
CA GLY A 47 -8.44 -7.45 8.78
C GLY A 47 -7.11 -8.08 9.23
N SER A 48 -6.89 -9.37 8.96
CA SER A 48 -5.61 -10.04 9.17
C SER A 48 -4.49 -9.56 8.23
N GLN A 49 -4.85 -8.83 7.18
CA GLN A 49 -3.92 -8.29 6.19
C GLN A 49 -3.64 -6.80 6.41
N ARG A 50 -3.90 -6.29 7.63
CA ARG A 50 -3.45 -4.97 8.08
C ARG A 50 -1.92 -4.91 8.09
N ILE A 51 -1.41 -3.75 7.73
CA ILE A 51 -0.01 -3.39 7.90
C ILE A 51 0.08 -2.11 8.71
N SER A 52 1.25 -1.87 9.32
CA SER A 52 1.50 -0.64 10.06
C SER A 52 1.52 0.58 9.13
N VAL A 53 1.39 1.77 9.71
CA VAL A 53 1.51 3.03 8.95
C VAL A 53 2.89 3.13 8.27
N GLU A 54 3.95 2.71 8.96
CA GLU A 54 5.30 2.72 8.40
C GLU A 54 5.42 1.79 7.18
N GLU A 55 4.90 0.56 7.26
CA GLU A 55 4.88 -0.37 6.14
C GLU A 55 4.06 0.17 4.96
N ALA A 56 2.91 0.79 5.24
CA ALA A 56 2.08 1.41 4.21
C ALA A 56 2.78 2.60 3.54
N LEU A 57 3.51 3.41 4.31
CA LEU A 57 4.33 4.50 3.75
C LEU A 57 5.43 3.94 2.85
N LYS A 58 6.21 2.94 3.31
CA LYS A 58 7.24 2.29 2.48
C LYS A 58 6.66 1.70 1.20
N LEU A 59 5.46 1.11 1.27
CA LEU A 59 4.75 0.53 0.14
C LEU A 59 4.37 1.60 -0.93
N TYR A 60 4.06 2.83 -0.50
CA TYR A 60 3.74 3.96 -1.39
C TYR A 60 4.92 4.88 -1.73
N THR A 61 6.11 4.64 -1.16
CA THR A 61 7.34 5.40 -1.46
C THR A 61 8.45 4.51 -1.99
N LEU A 62 9.22 3.88 -1.10
CA LEU A 62 10.38 3.03 -1.39
C LEU A 62 10.05 1.92 -2.40
N GLN A 63 8.96 1.18 -2.15
CA GLN A 63 8.58 0.04 -2.99
C GLN A 63 7.96 0.50 -4.32
N GLY A 64 7.43 1.72 -4.38
CA GLY A 64 7.01 2.38 -5.62
C GLY A 64 8.20 2.71 -6.51
N ALA A 65 9.25 3.30 -5.92
CA ALA A 65 10.49 3.61 -6.62
C ALA A 65 11.23 2.34 -7.10
N TYR A 66 11.31 1.32 -6.25
CA TYR A 66 11.87 0.02 -6.63
C TYR A 66 11.11 -0.62 -7.81
N ALA A 67 9.77 -0.60 -7.77
CA ALA A 67 8.96 -1.14 -8.85
C ALA A 67 9.13 -0.40 -10.19
N SER A 68 9.58 0.87 -10.15
CA SER A 68 9.90 1.67 -11.34
C SER A 68 11.38 1.70 -11.70
N PHE A 69 12.25 0.96 -10.98
CA PHE A 69 13.71 0.96 -11.14
C PHE A 69 14.34 2.35 -10.93
N GLU A 70 13.79 3.13 -9.99
CA GLU A 70 14.21 4.50 -9.67
C GLU A 70 14.55 4.68 -8.18
N GLU A 71 14.82 3.58 -7.46
CA GLU A 71 15.16 3.60 -6.03
C GLU A 71 16.41 4.43 -5.69
N ASP A 72 17.34 4.57 -6.65
CA ASP A 72 18.53 5.42 -6.49
C ASP A 72 18.26 6.91 -6.78
N LEU A 73 17.06 7.25 -7.25
CA LEU A 73 16.65 8.62 -7.60
C LEU A 73 15.61 9.18 -6.62
N LYS A 74 14.69 8.33 -6.14
CA LYS A 74 13.58 8.69 -5.24
C LYS A 74 13.20 7.51 -4.34
N GLY A 75 12.38 7.77 -3.33
CA GLY A 75 11.82 6.71 -2.46
C GLY A 75 12.41 6.67 -1.05
N SER A 76 13.67 7.11 -0.85
CA SER A 76 14.45 7.33 0.39
C SER A 76 14.91 6.11 1.19
#